data_AF-A0A1J5QQD9-F1
#
_entry.id   AF-A0A1J5QQD9-F1
#
_cell.length_a   1.000
_cell.length_b   1.000
_cell.length_c   1.000
_cell.angle_alpha   90.00
_cell.angle_beta   90.00
_cell.angle_gamma   90.00
#
_symmetry.space_group_name_H-M   'P 1'
#
loop_
_entity.id
_entity.type
_entity.pdbx_description
1 polymer ?
#
loop_
_entity_poly.entity_id
_entity_poly.type
_entity_poly.pdbx_seq_one_letter_code
_entity_poly.pdbx_strand_id
1 'polypeptide(L)'
;MKRTLLAVALSASFFAPAFAGGSAPDNGRVSHELQRFRVVHRAIPVGTPDNGLTSHALVNQTPPVPLSYRATDAAAQQWLQTGVANDIIGTNGQVMYAYGQSRPTMTCAPLHVCVINLVQGEHITSLSIGDSVRWLVQPTNAGDRPVVIVKPTQAEYSGPT
;
A
#
# COMPACT_ATOMS: atom_id res chain seq x y z
N MET A 1 16.06 -47.75 -48.22
CA MET A 1 14.59 -47.61 -48.05
C MET A 1 14.32 -46.20 -47.53
N LYS A 2 13.98 -45.27 -48.42
CA LYS A 2 13.71 -43.84 -48.14
C LYS A 2 12.19 -43.66 -48.10
N ARG A 3 11.66 -43.08 -47.02
CA ARG A 3 10.25 -42.68 -46.91
C ARG A 3 10.19 -41.17 -46.73
N THR A 4 9.89 -40.49 -47.82
CA THR A 4 9.68 -39.03 -47.90
C THR A 4 8.21 -38.75 -47.56
N LEU A 5 7.95 -37.92 -46.55
CA LEU A 5 6.62 -37.42 -46.22
C LEU A 5 6.48 -36.00 -46.80
N LEU A 6 5.55 -35.82 -47.73
CA LEU A 6 5.12 -34.49 -48.20
C LEU A 6 3.99 -33.99 -47.29
N ALA A 7 4.14 -32.79 -46.73
CA ALA A 7 3.07 -32.04 -46.10
C ALA A 7 2.65 -30.89 -47.02
N VAL A 8 1.38 -30.87 -47.43
CA VAL A 8 0.77 -29.81 -48.24
C VAL A 8 0.11 -28.82 -47.28
N ALA A 9 0.57 -27.57 -47.26
CA ALA A 9 -0.06 -26.48 -46.52
C ALA A 9 -0.95 -25.66 -47.47
N LEU A 10 -2.26 -25.64 -47.22
CA LEU A 10 -3.22 -24.78 -47.91
C LEU A 10 -3.28 -23.42 -47.22
N SER A 11 -2.84 -22.38 -47.93
CA SER A 11 -2.95 -20.97 -47.53
C SER A 11 -4.33 -20.41 -47.87
N ALA A 12 -5.06 -19.89 -46.87
CA ALA A 12 -6.28 -19.11 -47.09
C ALA A 12 -5.96 -17.61 -47.00
N SER A 13 -6.12 -16.91 -48.12
CA SER A 13 -5.98 -15.46 -48.21
C SER A 13 -7.33 -14.81 -47.88
N PHE A 14 -7.40 -14.01 -46.81
CA PHE A 14 -8.60 -13.23 -46.50
C PHE A 14 -8.55 -11.89 -47.24
N PHE A 15 -9.46 -11.73 -48.19
CA PHE A 15 -9.72 -10.51 -48.95
C PHE A 15 -10.65 -9.61 -48.11
N ALA A 16 -10.24 -8.36 -47.82
CA ALA A 16 -11.11 -7.37 -47.18
C ALA A 16 -11.75 -6.48 -48.26
N PRO A 17 -13.07 -6.22 -48.23
CA PRO A 17 -13.64 -5.17 -49.05
C PRO A 17 -13.60 -3.83 -48.30
N ALA A 18 -13.07 -2.82 -48.98
CA ALA A 18 -13.27 -1.42 -48.62
C ALA A 18 -14.67 -0.99 -49.08
N PHE A 19 -15.47 -0.42 -48.17
CA PHE A 19 -16.65 0.35 -48.55
C PHE A 19 -16.51 1.78 -48.03
N ALA A 20 -16.42 2.69 -49.00
CA ALA A 20 -16.49 4.12 -48.82
C ALA A 20 -17.94 4.61 -48.88
N GLY A 21 -18.26 5.62 -48.06
CA GLY A 21 -19.21 6.68 -48.39
C GLY A 21 -20.70 6.42 -48.13
N GLY A 22 -21.31 7.26 -47.28
CA GLY A 22 -22.76 7.38 -47.19
C GLY A 22 -23.23 8.12 -45.94
N SER A 23 -23.23 9.45 -45.99
CA SER A 23 -23.87 10.33 -45.00
C SER A 23 -25.38 10.35 -45.18
N ALA A 24 -26.14 10.05 -44.11
CA ALA A 24 -27.57 10.35 -44.00
C ALA A 24 -27.87 10.90 -42.58
N PRO A 25 -28.76 11.89 -42.43
CA PRO A 25 -29.01 12.55 -41.14
C PRO A 25 -30.04 11.73 -40.34
N ASP A 26 -29.71 11.36 -39.10
CA ASP A 26 -30.70 10.82 -38.16
C ASP A 26 -30.90 11.79 -37.00
N ASN A 27 -32.11 12.33 -36.94
CA ASN A 27 -32.60 13.23 -35.92
C ASN A 27 -32.70 12.49 -34.58
N GLY A 28 -32.12 13.08 -33.53
CA GLY A 28 -32.66 12.97 -32.18
C GLY A 28 -32.77 11.55 -31.62
N ARG A 29 -31.63 10.90 -31.37
CA ARG A 29 -31.53 9.94 -30.27
C ARG A 29 -30.53 10.50 -29.27
N VAL A 30 -31.05 10.97 -28.13
CA VAL A 30 -30.24 11.15 -26.92
C VAL A 30 -29.76 9.76 -26.54
N SER A 31 -28.62 9.38 -27.11
CA SER A 31 -27.87 8.23 -26.63
C SER A 31 -27.38 8.69 -25.27
N HIS A 32 -27.92 8.09 -24.21
CA HIS A 32 -27.20 8.05 -22.94
C HIS A 32 -25.90 7.31 -23.24
N GLU A 33 -24.91 8.05 -23.73
CA GLU A 33 -23.52 7.68 -23.68
C GLU A 33 -23.30 7.42 -22.20
N LEU A 34 -23.31 6.13 -21.83
CA LEU A 34 -22.65 5.64 -20.66
C LEU A 34 -21.23 6.16 -20.82
N GLN A 35 -21.00 7.38 -20.34
CA GLN A 35 -19.68 7.94 -20.14
C GLN A 35 -19.00 6.82 -19.39
N ARG A 36 -18.12 6.11 -20.10
CA ARG A 36 -17.16 5.21 -19.50
C ARG A 36 -16.33 6.15 -18.65
N PHE A 37 -16.83 6.39 -17.44
CA PHE A 37 -16.05 6.86 -16.33
C PHE A 37 -15.08 5.72 -16.15
N ARG A 38 -13.99 5.78 -16.90
CA ARG A 38 -12.82 4.97 -16.67
C ARG A 38 -12.40 5.49 -15.32
N VAL A 39 -12.91 4.87 -14.25
CA VAL A 39 -12.32 4.97 -12.93
C VAL A 39 -10.93 4.44 -13.19
N VAL A 40 -10.01 5.37 -13.48
CA VAL A 40 -8.60 5.12 -13.43
C VAL A 40 -8.43 4.79 -11.97
N HIS A 41 -8.46 3.49 -11.67
CA HIS A 41 -8.08 2.98 -10.37
C HIS A 41 -6.62 3.34 -10.26
N ARG A 42 -6.35 4.57 -9.82
CA ARG A 42 -5.02 5.03 -9.53
C ARG A 42 -4.52 4.00 -8.52
N ALA A 43 -3.48 3.26 -8.90
CA ALA A 43 -2.82 2.33 -8.02
C ALA A 43 -2.50 3.13 -6.75
N ILE A 44 -2.98 2.66 -5.61
CA ILE A 44 -2.60 3.27 -4.34
C ILE A 44 -1.09 3.01 -4.26
N PRO A 45 -0.25 4.05 -4.16
CA PRO A 45 1.16 3.82 -3.92
C PRO A 45 1.25 3.12 -2.56
N VAL A 46 1.49 1.82 -2.59
CA VAL A 46 1.98 1.10 -1.42
C VAL A 46 3.39 1.63 -1.20
N GLY A 47 3.76 1.92 0.05
CA GLY A 47 5.03 2.59 0.35
C GLY A 47 6.24 1.69 0.08
N THR A 48 7.34 1.92 0.77
CA THR A 48 8.55 1.10 0.66
C THR A 48 8.73 0.26 1.92
N PRO A 49 9.53 -0.82 1.89
CA PRO A 49 9.96 -1.45 3.13
C PRO A 49 10.72 -0.41 3.96
N ASP A 50 10.57 -0.45 5.28
CA ASP A 50 11.26 0.47 6.17
C ASP A 50 12.77 0.47 5.96
N ASN A 51 13.39 -0.68 5.67
CA ASN A 51 14.85 -0.81 5.53
C ASN A 51 15.62 -0.21 6.73
N GLY A 52 15.01 -0.23 7.92
CA GLY A 52 15.54 0.42 9.12
C GLY A 52 15.39 1.95 9.18
N LEU A 53 14.65 2.55 8.26
CA LEU A 53 14.25 3.96 8.34
C LEU A 53 13.32 4.19 9.53
N THR A 54 13.39 5.39 10.09
CA THR A 54 12.49 5.81 11.15
C THR A 54 11.14 6.23 10.60
N SER A 55 10.10 6.20 11.44
CA SER A 55 8.77 6.71 11.10
C SER A 55 8.81 8.14 10.56
N HIS A 56 9.67 8.99 11.11
CA HIS A 56 9.86 10.36 10.63
C HIS A 56 10.47 10.42 9.23
N ALA A 57 11.46 9.57 8.92
CA ALA A 57 12.03 9.49 7.58
C ALA A 57 11.01 8.99 6.55
N LEU A 58 10.24 7.96 6.90
CA LEU A 58 9.23 7.36 6.04
C LEU A 58 8.12 8.35 5.65
N VAL A 59 7.62 9.11 6.62
CA VAL A 59 6.59 10.15 6.40
C VAL A 59 7.07 11.26 5.46
N ASN A 60 8.37 11.58 5.46
CA ASN A 60 8.95 12.63 4.62
C ASN A 60 9.28 12.17 3.19
N GLN A 61 9.40 10.87 2.95
CA GLN A 61 9.84 10.32 1.65
C GLN A 61 8.68 9.87 0.76
N THR A 62 7.57 9.42 1.35
CA THR A 62 6.46 8.81 0.59
C THR A 62 5.18 9.63 0.76
N PRO A 63 4.45 9.93 -0.33
CA PRO A 63 3.16 10.60 -0.24
C PRO A 63 2.17 9.82 0.62
N PRO A 64 1.45 10.49 1.56
CA PRO A 64 0.52 9.79 2.43
C PRO A 64 -0.73 9.32 1.66
N VAL A 65 -1.21 8.13 2.01
CA VAL A 65 -2.48 7.55 1.55
C VAL A 65 -3.38 7.28 2.76
N PRO A 66 -4.71 7.35 2.61
CA PRO A 66 -5.60 6.97 3.71
C PRO A 66 -5.42 5.49 4.08
N LEU A 67 -5.21 5.20 5.38
CA LEU A 67 -5.15 3.84 5.92
C LEU A 67 -6.54 3.20 5.85
N SER A 68 -6.86 2.67 4.68
CA SER A 68 -8.15 2.08 4.35
C SER A 68 -7.98 0.60 4.01
N TYR A 69 -9.08 -0.16 4.09
CA TYR A 69 -9.10 -1.57 3.67
C TYR A 69 -8.56 -1.78 2.24
N ARG A 70 -8.84 -0.83 1.33
CA ARG A 70 -8.32 -0.87 -0.03
C ARG A 70 -6.80 -0.71 -0.10
N ALA A 71 -6.22 0.14 0.75
CA ALA A 71 -4.77 0.31 0.81
C ALA A 71 -4.08 -0.94 1.37
N THR A 72 -4.63 -1.53 2.44
CA THR A 72 -4.14 -2.79 3.00
C THR A 72 -4.23 -3.95 2.01
N ASP A 73 -5.35 -4.06 1.28
CA ASP A 73 -5.52 -5.11 0.27
C ASP A 73 -4.54 -4.93 -0.89
N ALA A 74 -4.37 -3.70 -1.39
CA ALA A 74 -3.38 -3.43 -2.43
C ALA A 74 -1.95 -3.81 -1.99
N ALA A 75 -1.57 -3.52 -0.74
CA ALA A 75 -0.28 -3.93 -0.17
C ALA A 75 -0.15 -5.46 -0.08
N ALA A 76 -1.22 -6.15 0.35
CA ALA A 76 -1.24 -7.60 0.42
C ALA A 76 -1.11 -8.25 -0.97
N GLN A 77 -1.83 -7.73 -1.98
CA GLN A 77 -1.71 -8.20 -3.36
C GLN A 77 -0.30 -7.98 -3.92
N GLN A 78 0.32 -6.84 -3.62
CA GLN A 78 1.69 -6.58 -4.03
C GLN A 78 2.68 -7.56 -3.38
N TRP A 79 2.51 -7.86 -2.10
CA TRP A 79 3.33 -8.86 -1.42
C TRP A 79 3.16 -10.25 -2.05
N LEU A 80 1.94 -10.66 -2.39
CA LEU A 80 1.69 -11.94 -3.07
C LEU A 80 2.41 -12.04 -4.43
N GLN A 81 2.56 -10.92 -5.14
CA GLN A 81 3.20 -10.89 -6.47
C GLN A 81 4.72 -10.76 -6.40
N THR A 82 5.25 -10.00 -5.44
CA THR A 82 6.66 -9.60 -5.40
C THR A 82 7.46 -10.26 -4.27
N GLY A 83 6.78 -10.81 -3.27
CA GLY A 83 7.38 -11.27 -2.01
C GLY A 83 7.79 -10.13 -1.07
N VAL A 84 7.66 -8.86 -1.48
CA VAL A 84 8.08 -7.70 -0.68
C VAL A 84 6.86 -7.07 -0.03
N ALA A 85 6.88 -6.98 1.31
CA ALA A 85 5.82 -6.33 2.06
C ALA A 85 6.23 -4.90 2.39
N ASN A 86 5.54 -3.96 1.76
CA ASN A 86 5.82 -2.54 1.87
C ASN A 86 5.00 -1.90 3.00
N ASP A 87 5.59 -0.92 3.68
CA ASP A 87 4.87 -0.14 4.68
C ASP A 87 3.94 0.87 4.01
N ILE A 88 2.87 1.26 4.68
CA ILE A 88 1.91 2.23 4.17
C ILE A 88 2.01 3.51 4.98
N ILE A 89 2.30 4.62 4.31
CA ILE A 89 2.32 5.93 4.94
C ILE A 89 0.90 6.47 4.95
N GLY A 90 0.33 6.53 6.15
CA GLY A 90 -0.99 7.03 6.43
C GLY A 90 -1.07 8.56 6.38
N THR A 91 -2.29 9.08 6.27
CA THR A 91 -2.55 10.50 6.55
C THR A 91 -2.27 10.81 8.02
N ASN A 92 -1.94 12.06 8.34
CA ASN A 92 -1.63 12.52 9.70
C ASN A 92 -0.34 11.90 10.30
N GLY A 93 0.64 11.55 9.47
CA GLY A 93 1.92 11.04 9.92
C GLY A 93 1.87 9.62 10.50
N GLN A 94 0.79 8.88 10.22
CA GLN A 94 0.67 7.48 10.60
C GLN A 94 1.57 6.64 9.68
N VAL A 95 2.19 5.60 10.23
CA VAL A 95 2.94 4.61 9.46
C VAL A 95 2.40 3.24 9.86
N MET A 96 1.91 2.50 8.88
CA MET A 96 1.44 1.13 9.08
C MET A 96 2.49 0.17 8.54
N TYR A 97 3.04 -0.61 9.45
CA TYR A 97 4.18 -1.48 9.18
C TYR A 97 3.74 -2.87 8.74
N ALA A 98 4.45 -3.44 7.78
CA ALA A 98 4.22 -4.81 7.34
C ALA A 98 4.75 -5.81 8.37
N TYR A 99 3.88 -6.68 8.88
CA TYR A 99 4.23 -7.69 9.87
C TYR A 99 5.29 -8.67 9.35
N GLY A 100 6.32 -8.95 10.15
CA GLY A 100 7.34 -9.97 9.87
C GLY A 100 8.35 -9.63 8.76
N GLN A 101 8.23 -8.47 8.11
CA GLN A 101 9.16 -8.00 7.07
C GLN A 101 9.81 -6.65 7.43
N SER A 102 9.13 -5.83 8.22
CA SER A 102 9.65 -4.56 8.74
C SER A 102 10.31 -4.74 10.12
N ARG A 103 11.21 -3.82 10.48
CA ARG A 103 11.69 -3.61 11.86
C ARG A 103 11.32 -2.18 12.30
N PRO A 104 10.08 -1.98 12.76
CA PRO A 104 9.53 -0.65 13.00
C PRO A 104 10.41 0.16 13.96
N THR A 105 10.81 1.35 13.52
CA THR A 105 11.52 2.32 14.36
C THR A 105 10.70 3.59 14.43
N MET A 106 10.14 3.90 15.60
CA MET A 106 9.33 5.12 15.77
C MET A 106 10.18 6.27 16.33
N THR A 107 9.94 7.48 15.82
CA THR A 107 10.51 8.71 16.37
C THR A 107 9.43 9.46 17.14
N CYS A 108 9.71 9.75 18.41
CA CYS A 108 8.80 10.47 19.31
C CYS A 108 9.44 11.76 19.79
N ALA A 109 8.67 12.85 19.77
CA ALA A 109 9.14 14.11 20.34
C ALA A 109 9.17 14.01 21.88
N PRO A 110 10.18 14.59 22.56
CA PRO A 110 10.25 14.65 24.02
C PRO A 110 8.98 15.24 24.62
N LEU A 111 8.47 14.65 25.71
CA LEU A 111 7.22 15.07 26.39
C LEU A 111 5.94 14.97 25.56
N HIS A 112 6.00 14.42 24.34
CA HIS A 112 4.84 14.12 23.51
C HIS A 112 4.55 12.63 23.48
N VAL A 113 3.25 12.29 23.36
CA VAL A 113 2.80 10.91 23.28
C VAL A 113 2.86 10.41 21.85
N CYS A 114 3.46 9.24 21.68
CA CYS A 114 3.28 8.39 20.50
C CYS A 114 2.33 7.25 20.81
N VAL A 115 1.59 6.82 19.79
CA VAL A 115 0.64 5.71 19.91
C VAL A 115 0.94 4.66 18.87
N ILE A 116 1.15 3.43 19.33
CA ILE A 116 1.23 2.25 18.48
C ILE A 116 -0.16 1.63 18.46
N ASN A 117 -0.77 1.58 17.29
CA ASN A 117 -2.09 0.96 17.11
C ASN A 117 -1.89 -0.45 16.58
N LEU A 118 -2.45 -1.45 17.26
CA LEU A 118 -2.50 -2.81 16.75
C LEU A 118 -3.70 -2.96 15.80
N VAL A 119 -3.68 -3.99 14.96
CA VAL A 119 -4.83 -4.29 14.11
C VAL A 119 -5.95 -4.93 14.94
N GLN A 120 -7.17 -4.89 14.42
CA GLN A 120 -8.31 -5.46 15.11
C GLN A 120 -8.12 -6.98 15.29
N GLY A 121 -8.31 -7.47 16.51
CA GLY A 121 -8.15 -8.89 16.85
C GLY A 121 -6.75 -9.29 17.34
N GLU A 122 -5.75 -8.41 17.23
CA GLU A 122 -4.49 -8.62 17.94
C GLU A 122 -4.64 -8.38 19.44
N HIS A 123 -3.72 -8.95 20.23
CA HIS A 123 -3.68 -8.73 21.67
C HIS A 123 -2.23 -8.59 22.14
N ILE A 124 -2.03 -7.75 23.14
CA ILE A 124 -0.72 -7.53 23.74
C ILE A 124 -0.48 -8.64 24.76
N THR A 125 0.50 -9.51 24.51
CA THR A 125 0.81 -10.64 25.41
C THR A 125 1.73 -10.24 26.55
N SER A 126 2.78 -9.48 26.23
CA SER A 126 3.76 -8.99 27.20
C SER A 126 4.42 -7.72 26.68
N LEU A 127 4.94 -6.91 27.60
CA LEU A 127 5.66 -5.68 27.28
C LEU A 127 6.96 -5.63 28.08
N SER A 128 8.07 -5.39 27.39
CA SER A 128 9.39 -5.27 28.01
C SER A 128 10.05 -4.00 27.51
N ILE A 129 10.68 -3.26 28.43
CA ILE A 129 11.36 -2.00 28.15
C ILE A 129 12.75 -2.00 28.78
N GLY A 130 13.76 -1.62 28.00
CA GLY A 130 15.14 -1.56 28.46
C GLY A 130 15.45 -0.32 29.32
N ASP A 131 14.72 0.77 29.11
CA ASP A 131 14.89 2.03 29.84
C ASP A 131 13.56 2.58 30.33
N SER A 132 13.16 2.19 31.53
CA SER A 132 11.93 2.65 32.17
C SER A 132 12.06 4.02 32.86
N VAL A 133 13.27 4.57 32.96
CA VAL A 133 13.50 5.87 33.61
C VAL A 133 13.14 7.00 32.65
N ARG A 134 13.56 6.86 31.39
CA ARG A 134 13.36 7.87 30.34
C ARG A 134 12.12 7.63 29.50
N TRP A 135 11.55 6.43 29.55
CA TRP A 135 10.41 6.07 28.72
C TRP A 135 9.27 5.52 29.58
N LEU A 136 8.10 6.15 29.42
CA LEU A 136 6.85 5.62 29.95
C LEU A 136 6.17 4.86 28.83
N VAL A 137 5.82 3.60 29.11
CA VAL A 137 5.10 2.74 28.17
C VAL A 137 3.91 2.13 28.87
N GLN A 138 2.72 2.32 28.28
CA GLN A 138 1.47 1.85 28.86
C GLN A 138 0.61 1.17 27.78
N PRO A 139 0.31 -0.13 27.92
CA PRO A 139 -0.70 -0.78 27.11
C PRO A 139 -2.09 -0.33 27.57
N THR A 140 -3.00 -0.11 26.62
CA THR A 140 -4.41 0.21 26.89
C THR A 140 -5.26 -0.20 25.68
N ASN A 141 -6.57 0.08 25.74
CA ASN A 141 -7.49 -0.18 24.64
C ASN A 141 -8.19 1.12 24.22
N ALA A 142 -8.16 1.40 22.91
CA ALA A 142 -8.96 2.45 22.28
C ALA A 142 -10.23 1.82 21.71
N GLY A 143 -11.29 1.73 22.53
CA GLY A 143 -12.45 0.88 22.22
C GLY A 143 -12.04 -0.59 22.21
N ASP A 144 -12.33 -1.30 21.13
CA ASP A 144 -11.95 -2.72 20.96
C ASP A 144 -10.55 -2.93 20.35
N ARG A 145 -9.78 -1.85 20.19
CA ARG A 145 -8.45 -1.90 19.57
C ARG A 145 -7.35 -1.78 20.63
N PRO A 146 -6.43 -2.75 20.74
CA PRO A 146 -5.28 -2.61 21.61
C PRO A 146 -4.36 -1.51 21.09
N VAL A 147 -3.87 -0.69 22.00
CA VAL A 147 -2.90 0.36 21.69
C VAL A 147 -1.80 0.38 22.76
N VAL A 148 -0.61 0.78 22.35
CA VAL A 148 0.50 1.05 23.27
C VAL A 148 0.83 2.52 23.21
N ILE A 149 0.69 3.19 24.36
CA ILE A 149 1.06 4.57 24.56
C ILE A 149 2.53 4.61 24.95
N VAL A 150 3.34 5.40 24.25
CA VAL A 150 4.76 5.58 24.53
C VAL A 150 5.07 7.05 24.68
N LYS A 151 5.73 7.43 25.76
CA LYS A 151 6.10 8.82 26.04
C LYS A 151 7.54 8.92 26.57
N PRO A 152 8.46 9.57 25.85
CA PRO A 152 9.76 9.96 26.39
C PRO A 152 9.58 11.08 27.44
N THR A 153 10.21 10.92 28.60
CA THR A 153 10.13 11.88 29.72
C THR A 153 11.17 12.98 29.65
N GLN A 154 12.19 12.83 28.82
CA GLN A 154 13.25 13.82 28.65
C GLN A 154 13.73 13.85 27.20
N ALA A 155 14.24 15.01 26.79
CA ALA A 155 15.03 15.11 25.58
C ALA A 155 16.41 14.54 25.89
N GLU A 156 16.76 13.43 25.24
CA GLU A 156 18.16 13.04 25.17
C GLU A 156 18.86 13.94 24.13
N TYR A 157 19.94 14.58 24.56
CA TYR A 157 20.82 15.31 23.65
C TYR A 157 21.55 14.29 22.79
N SER A 158 20.97 13.93 21.64
CA SER A 158 21.71 13.27 20.57
C SER A 158 22.56 14.35 19.88
N GLY A 159 23.74 14.63 20.43
CA GLY A 159 24.75 15.39 19.71
C GLY A 159 25.08 14.74 18.35
N PRO A 160 25.67 15.48 17.40
CA PRO A 160 25.99 14.93 16.09
C PRO A 160 27.04 13.82 16.23
N THR A 161 26.68 12.60 15.81
CA THR A 161 27.61 11.52 15.46
C THR A 161 27.92 11.56 13.98
#